data_AF-Q8YJU1-F1
#
_entry.id   AF-Q8YJU1-F1
#
_cell.length_a   1.000
_cell.length_b   1.000
_cell.length_c   1.000
_cell.angle_alpha   90.00
_cell.angle_beta   90.00
_cell.angle_gamma   90.00
#
_symmetry.space_group_name_H-M   'P 1'
#
loop_
_entity.id
_entity.type
_entity.pdbx_description
1 polymer ?
#
loop_
_entity_poly.entity_id
_entity_poly.type
_entity_poly.pdbx_seq_one_letter_code
_entity_poly.pdbx_strand_id
1 'polypeptide(L)' 'MSIHPQNIPDIPVETVQVARAAFPKGNIYLQIRDTLGSIYEDEAFVELFSQRGQPAESPWRHRAEIPANSEIEPGKPYQF' A
#
# COMPACT_ATOMS: atom_id res chain seq x y z
N MET A 1 16.99 -6.54 13.18
CA MET A 1 15.68 -6.82 12.56
C MET A 1 15.92 -7.67 11.33
N SER A 2 14.99 -8.56 10.97
CA SER A 2 15.05 -9.41 9.77
C SER A 2 13.90 -9.09 8.83
N ILE A 3 14.11 -9.07 7.51
CA ILE A 3 13.02 -8.88 6.55
C ILE A 3 12.65 -10.23 5.92
N HIS A 4 11.35 -10.47 5.76
CA HIS A 4 10.83 -11.64 5.08
C HIS A 4 10.09 -11.17 3.84
N PRO A 5 10.65 -11.36 2.63
CA PRO A 5 10.04 -10.85 1.43
C PRO A 5 8.63 -11.37 1.24
N GLN A 6 7.69 -10.44 1.05
CA GLN A 6 6.33 -10.75 0.67
C GLN A 6 5.97 -9.97 -0.59
N ASN A 7 5.26 -10.65 -1.49
CA ASN A 7 4.73 -9.95 -2.64
C ASN A 7 3.69 -8.91 -2.20
N ILE A 8 3.76 -7.73 -2.80
CA ILE A 8 2.74 -6.69 -2.60
C ILE A 8 1.47 -7.18 -3.28
N PRO A 9 0.34 -7.31 -2.56
CA PRO A 9 -0.91 -7.73 -3.18
C PRO A 9 -1.39 -6.69 -4.19
N ASP A 10 -2.05 -7.16 -5.25
CA ASP A 10 -2.70 -6.29 -6.21
C ASP A 10 -3.76 -5.42 -5.53
N ILE A 11 -4.00 -4.24 -6.11
CA ILE A 11 -5.04 -3.33 -5.63
C ILE A 11 -6.40 -3.97 -5.93
N PRO A 12 -7.31 -4.09 -4.95
CA PRO A 12 -8.66 -4.58 -5.19
C PRO A 12 -9.38 -3.76 -6.26
N VAL A 13 -10.13 -4.44 -7.13
CA VAL A 13 -10.86 -3.80 -8.24
C VAL A 13 -11.79 -2.68 -7.76
N GLU A 14 -12.45 -2.89 -6.62
CA GLU A 14 -13.33 -1.90 -6.00
C GLU A 14 -12.60 -0.62 -5.62
N THR A 15 -11.40 -0.71 -5.05
CA THR A 15 -10.57 0.45 -4.72
C THR A 15 -10.19 1.25 -5.97
N VAL A 16 -9.89 0.57 -7.08
CA VAL A 16 -9.61 1.23 -8.37
C VAL A 16 -10.84 1.99 -8.87
N GLN A 17 -12.03 1.39 -8.76
CA GLN A 17 -13.29 2.02 -9.17
C GLN A 17 -13.60 3.27 -8.34
N VAL A 18 -13.52 3.15 -7.01
CA VAL A 18 -13.74 4.28 -6.08
C VAL A 18 -12.73 5.41 -6.35
N ALA A 19 -11.45 5.08 -6.54
CA ALA A 19 -10.42 6.08 -6.81
C ALA A 19 -10.69 6.84 -8.14
N ARG A 20 -11.09 6.13 -9.19
CA ARG A 20 -11.46 6.77 -10.48
C ARG A 20 -12.71 7.62 -10.36
N ALA A 21 -13.70 7.20 -9.57
CA ALA A 21 -14.92 7.97 -9.33
C ALA A 21 -14.66 9.23 -8.49
N ALA A 22 -13.77 9.15 -7.49
CA ALA A 22 -13.39 10.27 -6.64
C ALA A 22 -12.52 11.31 -7.37
N PHE A 23 -11.69 10.87 -8.33
CA PHE A 23 -10.81 11.72 -9.13
C PHE A 23 -11.13 11.61 -10.63
N PRO A 24 -12.30 12.10 -11.10
CA PRO A 24 -12.75 11.91 -12.48
C PRO A 24 -11.89 12.64 -13.52
N LYS A 25 -11.15 13.69 -13.10
CA LYS A 25 -10.19 14.41 -13.95
C LYS A 25 -8.77 13.81 -13.89
N GLY A 26 -8.60 12.71 -13.18
CA GLY A 26 -7.31 12.13 -12.85
C GLY A 26 -6.65 12.78 -11.62
N ASN A 27 -5.61 12.11 -11.12
CA ASN A 27 -4.78 12.55 -10.01
C ASN A 27 -3.33 12.10 -10.30
N ILE A 28 -2.36 12.97 -10.01
CA ILE A 28 -0.93 12.68 -10.22
C ILE A 28 -0.49 11.39 -9.49
N TYR A 29 -1.05 11.08 -8.32
CA TYR A 29 -0.73 9.87 -7.58
C TYR A 29 -1.26 8.60 -8.28
N LEU A 30 -2.42 8.68 -8.93
CA LEU A 30 -2.94 7.57 -9.75
C LEU A 30 -2.09 7.37 -10.99
N GLN A 31 -1.65 8.47 -11.64
CA GLN A 31 -0.75 8.39 -12.79
C GLN A 31 0.62 7.81 -12.40
N ILE A 32 1.18 8.24 -11.28
CA ILE A 32 2.44 7.68 -10.75
C ILE A 32 2.28 6.18 -10.49
N ARG A 33 1.15 5.75 -9.90
CA ARG A 33 0.89 4.32 -9.68
C ARG A 33 0.73 3.55 -10.98
N ASP A 34 0.00 4.07 -11.96
CA ASP A 34 -0.20 3.40 -13.25
C ASP A 34 1.08 3.34 -14.10
N THR A 35 1.99 4.31 -13.93
CA THR A 35 3.23 4.40 -14.72
C THR A 35 4.42 3.70 -14.07
N LEU A 36 4.61 3.85 -12.76
CA LEU A 36 5.74 3.29 -12.03
C LEU A 36 5.40 1.95 -11.34
N GLY A 37 4.12 1.67 -11.11
CA GLY A 37 3.69 0.42 -10.46
C GLY A 37 4.20 0.31 -9.02
N SER A 38 4.78 -0.85 -8.68
CA SER A 38 5.49 -1.04 -7.43
C SER A 38 6.96 -0.65 -7.60
N ILE A 39 7.41 0.33 -6.83
CA ILE A 39 8.80 0.82 -6.87
C ILE A 39 9.66 0.31 -5.71
N TYR A 40 9.01 -0.24 -4.68
CA TYR A 40 9.68 -0.81 -3.51
C TYR A 40 9.24 -2.27 -3.41
N GLU A 41 10.18 -3.18 -3.64
CA GLU A 41 10.02 -4.62 -3.45
C GLU A 41 10.95 -5.06 -2.31
N ASP A 42 10.53 -6.06 -1.53
CA ASP A 42 11.21 -6.45 -0.28
C ASP A 42 12.58 -7.04 -0.62
N GLU A 43 12.66 -7.70 -1.78
CA GLU A 43 13.85 -8.28 -2.40
C GLU A 43 14.98 -7.25 -2.50
N ALA A 44 14.65 -5.99 -2.84
CA ALA A 44 15.64 -4.92 -2.98
C ALA A 44 16.28 -4.52 -1.64
N PHE A 45 15.68 -4.92 -0.51
CA PHE A 45 16.15 -4.58 0.83
C PHE A 45 16.71 -5.78 1.60
N VAL A 46 16.65 -7.01 1.06
CA VAL A 46 17.08 -8.23 1.78
C VAL A 46 18.51 -8.14 2.31
N GLU A 47 19.43 -7.55 1.54
CA GLU A 47 20.84 -7.42 1.94
C GLU A 47 21.07 -6.39 3.05
N LEU A 48 20.11 -5.50 3.30
CA LEU A 48 20.19 -4.46 4.33
C LEU A 48 19.71 -4.96 5.70
N PHE A 49 19.10 -6.15 5.77
CA PHE A 49 18.57 -6.73 7.00
C PHE A 49 19.29 -8.04 7.38
N SER A 50 19.47 -8.26 8.68
CA SER A 50 20.05 -9.51 9.18
C SER A 50 19.10 -10.68 8.90
N GLN A 51 19.63 -11.83 8.49
CA GLN A 51 18.84 -13.06 8.27
C GLN A 51 18.13 -13.59 9.53
N ARG A 52 18.54 -13.14 10.73
CA ARG A 52 17.97 -13.51 12.02
C ARG A 52 17.72 -12.27 12.86
N GLY A 53 16.57 -12.20 13.54
CA GLY A 53 16.19 -11.10 14.42
C GLY A 53 14.68 -10.97 14.56
N GLN A 54 14.21 -9.92 15.24
CA GLN A 54 12.80 -9.55 15.21
C GLN A 54 12.41 -9.15 13.77
N PRO A 55 11.31 -9.70 13.21
CA PRO A 55 10.89 -9.37 11.86
C PRO A 55 10.54 -7.89 11.76
N ALA A 56 11.10 -7.21 10.77
CA ALA A 56 10.67 -5.89 10.38
C ALA A 56 9.35 -6.01 9.58
N GLU A 57 8.42 -5.10 9.81
CA GLU A 57 7.32 -4.88 8.86
C GLU A 57 7.91 -4.30 7.57
N SER A 58 7.38 -4.74 6.43
CA SER A 58 7.83 -4.22 5.14
C SER A 58 7.47 -2.73 5.02
N PRO A 59 8.30 -1.90 4.36
CA PRO A 59 8.12 -0.44 4.36
C PRO A 59 6.76 0.05 3.86
N TRP A 60 6.06 -0.75 3.05
CA TRP A 60 4.72 -0.47 2.55
C TRP A 60 3.59 -1.03 3.44
N ARG A 61 3.90 -1.89 4.42
CA ARG A 61 2.93 -2.40 5.40
C ARG A 61 2.85 -1.44 6.58
N HIS A 62 1.95 -0.47 6.50
CA HIS A 62 1.35 0.09 7.70
C HIS A 62 0.22 -0.84 8.13
N ARG A 63 0.30 -1.41 9.34
CA ARG A 63 -0.80 -2.18 9.94
C ARG A 63 -1.91 -1.25 10.42
N ALA A 64 -2.52 -0.53 9.49
CA ALA A 64 -3.88 -0.06 9.63
C ALA A 64 -4.74 -1.11 8.93
N GLU A 65 -5.18 -2.12 9.69
CA GLU A 65 -6.25 -3.01 9.24
C GLU A 65 -7.52 -2.16 9.16
N ILE A 66 -7.67 -1.37 8.10
CA ILE A 66 -8.96 -0.80 7.72
C ILE A 66 -9.75 -2.00 7.18
N PRO A 67 -10.74 -2.52 7.92
CA PRO A 67 -11.48 -3.69 7.46
C PRO A 67 -12.12 -3.36 6.11
N ALA A 68 -12.14 -4.34 5.20
CA ALA A 68 -12.63 -4.19 3.83
C ALA A 68 -14.07 -3.63 3.69
N ASN A 69 -14.81 -3.55 4.80
CA ASN A 69 -16.18 -3.05 4.88
C ASN A 69 -16.33 -1.77 5.74
N SER A 70 -15.26 -1.02 6.00
CA SER A 70 -15.42 0.29 6.65
C SER A 70 -16.07 1.25 5.66
N GLU A 71 -17.36 1.53 5.85
CA GLU A 71 -18.07 2.58 5.13
C GLU A 71 -17.32 3.91 5.34
N ILE A 72 -16.70 4.39 4.26
CA ILE A 72 -16.08 5.71 4.23
C ILE A 72 -17.23 6.72 4.15
N GLU A 73 -17.69 7.21 5.29
CA GLU A 73 -18.69 8.28 5.31
C GLU A 73 -18.07 9.57 4.72
N PRO A 74 -18.68 10.14 3.66
CA PRO A 74 -18.17 11.36 3.05
C PRO A 74 -18.23 12.52 4.06
N GLY A 75 -17.07 13.06 4.42
CA GLY A 75 -16.95 14.27 5.26
C GLY A 75 -16.34 14.06 6.65
N LYS A 76 -15.99 12.84 7.05
CA LYS A 76 -15.17 12.65 8.27
C LYS A 76 -13.67 12.73 7.94
N PRO A 77 -12.86 13.49 8.71
CA PRO A 77 -11.42 13.49 8.53
C PRO A 77 -10.85 12.12 8.90
N TYR A 78 -10.04 11.56 8.01
CA TYR A 78 -9.28 10.34 8.28
C TYR A 78 -8.36 10.58 9.49
N GLN A 79 -8.55 9.78 10.55
CA GLN A 79 -7.66 9.76 11.70
C GLN A 79 -6.64 8.64 11.47
N PHE A 80 -5.35 9.01 11.50
CA PHE A 80 -4.22 8.07 11.44
C PHE A 80 -3.90 7.51 12.82
#